data_AF-A0A7L1CE52-F1
#
_entry.id   AF-A0A7L1CE52-F1
#
_cell.length_a   1.000
_cell.length_b   1.000
_cell.length_c   1.000
_cell.angle_alpha   90.00
_cell.angle_beta   90.00
_cell.angle_gamma   90.00
#
_symmetry.space_group_name_H-M   'P 1'
#
loop_
_entity.id
_entity.type
_entity.pdbx_description
1 polymer ?
#
loop_
_entity_poly.entity_id
_entity_poly.type
_entity_poly.pdbx_seq_one_letter_code
_entity_poly.pdbx_strand_id
1 'polypeptide(L)'
;FFQSSYFGEISIGEPPQKFLVLFDTGSSNLWVPSSDCKSPACFNHAKFKPGDSATFTPIGRSYTVSYGSGDVTIVLGSDTLKIQSITVTDQEFGLSQDEPTQPFYFADFDGILGMAYPALAVGGMTTALVGMLEQNQLAEPIFSFYFSR
;
A
#
# COMPACT_ATOMS: atom_id res chain seq x y z
N PHE A 1 -13.07 -20.75 -10.02
CA PHE A 1 -11.70 -20.92 -9.49
C PHE A 1 -11.39 -19.67 -8.67
N PHE A 2 -11.64 -19.72 -7.36
CA PHE A 2 -11.23 -18.64 -6.46
C PHE A 2 -9.71 -18.75 -6.30
N GLN A 3 -8.95 -17.76 -6.77
CA GLN A 3 -7.53 -17.68 -6.41
C GLN A 3 -7.47 -17.23 -4.96
N SER A 4 -6.89 -18.06 -4.10
CA SER A 4 -6.56 -17.67 -2.74
C SER A 4 -5.41 -16.65 -2.79
N SER A 5 -5.65 -15.45 -2.30
CA SER A 5 -4.63 -14.40 -2.17
C SER A 5 -3.98 -14.49 -0.79
N TYR A 6 -2.67 -14.24 -0.72
CA TYR A 6 -1.95 -14.13 0.55
C TYR A 6 -1.73 -12.67 0.89
N PHE A 7 -2.35 -12.20 1.96
CA PHE A 7 -2.24 -10.83 2.45
C PHE A 7 -1.87 -10.82 3.94
N GLY A 8 -1.38 -9.69 4.41
CA GLY A 8 -1.06 -9.50 5.83
C GLY A 8 -1.38 -8.10 6.30
N GLU A 9 -1.33 -7.93 7.62
CA GLU A 9 -1.64 -6.65 8.26
C GLU A 9 -0.42 -5.72 8.22
N ILE A 10 -0.66 -4.48 7.81
CA ILE A 10 0.22 -3.33 8.03
C ILE A 10 -0.56 -2.25 8.78
N SER A 11 0.15 -1.26 9.31
CA SER A 11 -0.49 -0.03 9.78
C SER A 11 0.21 1.21 9.26
N ILE A 12 -0.56 2.24 8.96
CA ILE A 12 -0.08 3.53 8.48
C ILE A 12 -0.61 4.63 9.42
N GLY A 13 0.25 5.55 9.83
CA GLY A 13 -0.11 6.70 10.65
C GLY A 13 0.16 6.58 12.14
N GLU A 14 -0.02 7.70 12.83
CA GLU A 14 0.04 7.80 14.30
C GLU A 14 -1.13 8.66 14.83
N PRO A 15 -2.14 8.09 15.51
CA PRO A 15 -2.28 6.68 15.87
C PRO A 15 -2.38 5.73 14.66
N PRO A 16 -1.94 4.46 14.78
CA PRO A 16 -1.91 3.52 13.65
C PRO A 16 -3.29 3.15 13.11
N GLN A 17 -3.46 3.26 11.79
CA GLN A 17 -4.63 2.79 11.03
C GLN A 17 -4.25 1.48 10.31
N LYS A 18 -5.00 0.40 10.52
CA LYS A 18 -4.66 -0.95 10.04
C LYS A 18 -5.26 -1.25 8.67
N PHE A 19 -4.50 -1.99 7.86
CA PHE A 19 -4.89 -2.43 6.53
C PHE A 19 -4.41 -3.85 6.28
N LEU A 20 -5.21 -4.65 5.60
CA LEU A 20 -4.80 -5.89 4.97
C LEU A 20 -4.25 -5.58 3.58
N VAL A 21 -3.02 -5.97 3.31
CA VAL A 21 -2.39 -5.72 2.01
C VAL A 21 -1.88 -6.99 1.37
N LEU A 22 -2.08 -7.08 0.05
CA LEU A 22 -1.43 -8.07 -0.79
C LEU A 22 0.04 -7.70 -0.95
N PHE A 23 0.95 -8.62 -0.63
CA PHE A 23 2.37 -8.45 -0.90
C PHE A 23 2.67 -8.86 -2.34
N ASP A 24 2.99 -7.89 -3.20
CA ASP A 24 3.07 -8.09 -4.64
C ASP A 24 4.49 -7.87 -5.17
N THR A 25 5.16 -8.94 -5.60
CA THR A 25 6.49 -8.87 -6.21
C THR A 25 6.47 -8.41 -7.68
N GLY A 26 5.28 -8.19 -8.26
CA GLY A 26 5.08 -7.70 -9.62
C GLY A 26 4.90 -6.18 -9.73
N SER A 27 4.71 -5.47 -8.61
CA SER A 27 4.58 -4.01 -8.57
C SER A 27 5.43 -3.40 -7.44
N SER A 28 5.59 -2.07 -7.44
CA SER A 28 6.49 -1.37 -6.51
C SER A 28 5.81 -0.32 -5.64
N ASN A 29 4.59 0.09 -5.99
CA ASN A 29 3.87 1.09 -5.22
C ASN A 29 3.20 0.43 -4.00
N LEU A 30 3.31 1.07 -2.83
CA LEU A 30 2.39 0.84 -1.71
C LEU A 30 1.19 1.76 -1.90
N TRP A 31 -0.03 1.22 -1.82
CA TRP A 31 -1.24 2.02 -1.79
C TRP A 31 -2.35 1.39 -0.94
N VAL A 32 -3.19 2.24 -0.37
CA VAL A 32 -4.38 1.86 0.41
C VAL A 32 -5.56 2.76 0.07
N PRO A 33 -6.81 2.34 0.33
CA PRO A 33 -7.97 3.15 0.01
C PRO A 33 -8.01 4.46 0.79
N SER A 34 -8.29 5.59 0.13
CA SER A 34 -8.51 6.86 0.83
C SER A 34 -9.92 6.92 1.41
N SER A 35 -10.10 7.67 2.50
CA SER A 35 -11.42 8.13 2.95
C SER A 35 -12.20 8.88 1.86
N ASP A 36 -11.47 9.48 0.91
CA ASP A 36 -12.03 10.20 -0.24
C ASP A 36 -12.41 9.28 -1.42
N CYS A 37 -12.04 7.99 -1.38
CA CYS A 37 -12.39 7.05 -2.43
C CYS A 37 -13.90 6.78 -2.47
N LYS A 38 -14.51 7.04 -3.63
CA LYS A 38 -15.96 6.91 -3.88
C LYS A 38 -16.33 5.73 -4.79
N SER A 39 -15.34 5.01 -5.32
CA SER A 39 -15.61 3.83 -6.13
C SER A 39 -16.28 2.74 -5.27
N PRO A 40 -17.12 1.87 -5.87
CA PRO A 40 -17.73 0.76 -5.14
C PRO A 40 -16.71 -0.16 -4.46
N ALA A 41 -15.54 -0.35 -5.08
CA ALA A 41 -14.47 -1.21 -4.57
C ALA A 41 -14.03 -0.79 -3.16
N CYS A 42 -13.96 0.51 -2.89
CA CYS A 42 -13.53 1.03 -1.60
C CYS A 42 -14.58 0.88 -0.48
N PHE A 43 -15.86 0.59 -0.75
CA PHE A 43 -16.91 0.66 0.28
C PHE A 43 -16.82 -0.40 1.36
N ASN A 44 -16.29 -1.58 1.04
CA ASN A 44 -16.17 -2.69 1.98
C ASN A 44 -14.75 -2.86 2.55
N HIS A 45 -13.85 -1.89 2.31
CA HIS A 45 -12.46 -1.95 2.72
C HIS A 45 -12.13 -0.88 3.77
N ALA A 46 -11.08 -1.13 4.55
CA ALA A 46 -10.50 -0.12 5.42
C ALA A 46 -10.00 1.06 4.60
N LYS A 47 -10.27 2.27 5.08
CA LYS A 47 -9.87 3.52 4.42
C LYS A 47 -8.94 4.32 5.31
N PHE A 48 -7.84 4.78 4.73
CA PHE A 48 -6.94 5.71 5.37
C PHE A 48 -7.59 7.08 5.48
N LYS A 49 -7.55 7.63 6.69
CA LYS A 49 -8.08 8.93 7.05
C LYS A 49 -6.91 9.86 7.36
N PRO A 50 -6.53 10.74 6.41
CA PRO A 50 -5.43 11.68 6.61
C PRO A 50 -5.54 12.53 7.87
N GLY A 51 -6.76 12.97 8.21
CA GLY A 51 -7.01 13.82 9.38
C GLY A 51 -6.87 13.12 10.73
N ASP A 52 -6.82 11.78 10.74
CA ASP A 52 -6.72 10.99 11.97
C ASP A 52 -5.26 10.60 12.30
N SER A 53 -4.28 11.01 11.48
CA SER A 53 -2.85 10.75 11.70
C SER A 53 -2.09 12.05 11.92
N ALA A 54 -1.36 12.14 13.04
CA ALA A 54 -0.51 13.28 13.40
C ALA A 54 0.81 13.33 12.61
N THR A 55 1.22 12.22 11.98
CA THR A 55 2.45 12.11 11.19
C THR A 55 2.21 12.16 9.68
N PHE A 56 0.95 12.28 9.25
CA PHE A 56 0.61 12.35 7.83
C PHE A 56 1.10 13.66 7.20
N THR A 57 1.79 13.53 6.06
CA THR A 57 2.18 14.66 5.22
C THR A 57 1.62 14.49 3.81
N PRO A 58 0.77 15.41 3.32
CA PRO A 58 0.27 15.35 1.95
C PRO A 58 1.38 15.72 0.95
N ILE A 59 1.53 14.91 -0.11
CA ILE A 59 2.40 15.22 -1.26
C ILE A 59 1.55 15.78 -2.42
N GLY A 60 0.32 15.29 -2.58
CA GLY A 60 -0.74 15.94 -3.35
C GLY A 60 -0.69 15.70 -4.87
N ARG A 61 0.25 14.91 -5.38
CA ARG A 61 0.34 14.59 -6.81
C ARG A 61 -0.41 13.30 -7.13
N SER A 62 -1.26 13.37 -8.16
CA SER A 62 -2.04 12.22 -8.64
C SER A 62 -1.28 11.41 -9.68
N TYR A 63 -1.43 10.10 -9.62
CA TYR A 63 -0.84 9.14 -10.56
C TYR A 63 -1.81 8.00 -10.84
N THR A 64 -1.60 7.35 -11.98
CA THR A 64 -2.36 6.15 -12.37
C THR A 64 -1.43 4.94 -12.30
N VAL A 65 -1.89 3.90 -11.61
CA VAL A 65 -1.23 2.61 -11.51
C VAL A 65 -2.04 1.61 -12.30
N SER A 66 -1.49 1.10 -13.40
CA SER A 66 -2.18 0.18 -14.29
C SER A 66 -1.93 -1.27 -13.89
N TYR A 67 -3.01 -1.99 -13.60
CA TYR A 67 -3.02 -3.44 -13.45
C TYR A 67 -3.71 -4.08 -14.66
N GLY A 68 -3.45 -5.37 -14.91
CA GLY A 68 -4.09 -6.09 -16.03
C GLY A 68 -5.62 -6.09 -15.97
N SER A 69 -6.20 -5.84 -14.80
CA SER A 69 -7.64 -5.74 -14.56
C SER A 69 -8.21 -4.33 -14.65
N GLY A 70 -7.37 -3.29 -14.73
CA GLY A 70 -7.79 -1.90 -14.77
C GLY A 70 -6.83 -0.95 -14.04
N ASP A 71 -7.18 0.32 -14.05
CA ASP A 71 -6.35 1.41 -13.54
C ASP A 71 -6.81 1.85 -12.15
N VAL A 72 -5.86 1.99 -11.22
CA VAL A 72 -6.08 2.62 -9.91
C VAL A 72 -5.53 4.04 -9.96
N THR A 73 -6.35 5.01 -9.56
CA THR A 73 -5.89 6.40 -9.42
C THR A 73 -5.52 6.65 -7.98
N ILE A 74 -4.28 7.08 -7.74
CA ILE A 74 -3.75 7.38 -6.41
C ILE A 74 -3.32 8.83 -6.30
N VAL A 75 -3.41 9.40 -5.11
CA VAL A 75 -2.75 10.66 -4.72
C VAL A 75 -1.66 10.31 -3.72
N LEU A 76 -0.44 10.84 -3.89
CA LEU A 76 0.65 10.54 -2.97
C LEU A 76 0.51 11.29 -1.65
N GLY A 77 0.90 10.60 -0.58
CA GLY A 77 1.19 11.15 0.74
C GLY A 77 2.34 10.36 1.37
N SER A 78 2.85 10.84 2.49
CA SER A 78 3.80 10.10 3.32
C SER A 78 3.30 10.02 4.75
N ASP A 79 3.61 8.90 5.41
CA ASP A 79 3.30 8.69 6.82
C ASP A 79 4.18 7.58 7.42
N THR A 80 4.02 7.29 8.71
CA THR A 80 4.72 6.19 9.39
C THR A 80 4.09 4.86 9.01
N LEU A 81 4.84 4.01 8.31
CA LEU A 81 4.49 2.61 8.02
C LEU A 81 5.02 1.72 9.15
N LYS A 82 4.17 0.83 9.67
CA LYS A 82 4.58 -0.25 10.58
C LYS A 82 4.17 -1.61 10.02
N ILE A 83 5.09 -2.55 10.03
CA ILE A 83 4.87 -3.96 9.72
C ILE A 83 5.43 -4.78 10.87
N GLN A 84 4.57 -5.23 11.78
CA GLN A 84 4.99 -5.85 13.03
C GLN A 84 5.97 -4.95 13.80
N SER A 85 7.22 -5.39 13.99
CA SER A 85 8.27 -4.63 14.67
C SER A 85 9.03 -3.64 13.77
N ILE A 86 8.84 -3.71 12.45
CA ILE A 86 9.49 -2.80 11.49
C ILE A 86 8.72 -1.49 11.48
N THR A 87 9.44 -0.37 11.64
CA THR A 87 8.86 0.98 11.54
C THR A 87 9.65 1.79 10.52
N VAL A 88 8.95 2.31 9.50
CA VAL A 88 9.51 3.20 8.48
C VAL A 88 8.80 4.54 8.58
N THR A 89 9.51 5.58 8.98
CA THR A 89 8.96 6.95 9.03
C THR A 89 9.00 7.57 7.65
N ASP A 90 8.13 8.55 7.39
CA ASP A 90 8.08 9.27 6.09
C ASP A 90 7.97 8.32 4.87
N GLN A 91 7.32 7.17 5.05
CA GLN A 91 7.09 6.22 3.96
C GLN A 91 6.05 6.80 3.01
N GLU A 92 6.43 7.01 1.75
CA GLU A 92 5.50 7.43 0.71
C GLU A 92 4.54 6.28 0.36
N PHE A 93 3.27 6.62 0.12
CA PHE A 93 2.24 5.68 -0.31
C PHE A 93 1.16 6.39 -1.12
N GLY A 94 0.42 5.61 -1.90
CA GLY A 94 -0.75 6.06 -2.65
C GLY A 94 -2.01 5.98 -1.81
N LEU A 95 -2.75 7.08 -1.76
CA LEU A 95 -4.14 7.13 -1.31
C LEU A 95 -5.03 6.93 -2.54
N SER A 96 -5.69 5.77 -2.66
CA SER A 96 -6.56 5.51 -3.81
C SER A 96 -7.76 6.44 -3.79
N GLN A 97 -8.11 7.00 -4.95
CA GLN A 97 -9.26 7.87 -5.18
C GLN A 97 -10.31 7.16 -6.04
N ASP A 98 -9.84 6.33 -6.96
CA ASP A 98 -10.67 5.51 -7.84
C ASP A 98 -10.00 4.15 -8.04
N GLU A 99 -10.83 3.11 -8.01
CA GLU A 99 -10.42 1.71 -8.14
C GLU A 99 -11.40 0.98 -9.05
N PRO A 100 -10.91 0.08 -9.94
CA PRO A 100 -11.80 -0.69 -10.79
C PRO A 100 -12.62 -1.67 -9.95
N THR A 101 -13.91 -1.78 -10.24
CA THR A 101 -14.83 -2.61 -9.43
C THR A 101 -14.39 -4.07 -9.36
N GLN A 102 -13.88 -4.64 -10.45
CA GLN A 102 -13.27 -5.97 -10.42
C GLN A 102 -11.76 -5.86 -10.67
N PRO A 103 -10.93 -6.58 -9.90
CA PRO A 103 -11.28 -7.57 -8.87
C PRO A 103 -11.54 -6.99 -7.47
N PHE A 104 -11.23 -5.70 -7.23
CA PHE A 104 -11.06 -5.15 -5.89
C PHE A 104 -12.32 -5.15 -5.03
N TYR A 105 -13.53 -5.06 -5.60
CA TYR A 105 -14.77 -5.14 -4.81
C TYR A 105 -14.95 -6.46 -4.05
N PHE A 106 -14.39 -7.55 -4.57
CA PHE A 106 -14.47 -8.89 -3.97
C PHE A 106 -13.15 -9.34 -3.34
N ALA A 107 -12.18 -8.43 -3.22
CA ALA A 107 -10.93 -8.74 -2.54
C ALA A 107 -11.16 -8.87 -1.03
N ASP A 108 -10.40 -9.76 -0.39
CA ASP A 108 -10.34 -9.86 1.07
C ASP A 108 -9.24 -8.95 1.68
N PHE A 109 -8.56 -8.17 0.83
CA PHE A 109 -7.49 -7.25 1.18
C PHE A 109 -7.86 -5.82 0.77
N ASP A 110 -7.40 -4.83 1.54
CA ASP A 110 -7.71 -3.41 1.33
C ASP A 110 -6.82 -2.76 0.27
N GLY A 111 -5.54 -3.15 0.20
CA GLY A 111 -4.57 -2.51 -0.70
C GLY A 111 -3.44 -3.42 -1.13
N ILE A 112 -2.42 -2.83 -1.75
CA ILE A 112 -1.25 -3.57 -2.26
C ILE A 112 0.02 -2.94 -1.71
N LEU A 113 0.93 -3.80 -1.25
CA LEU A 113 2.30 -3.45 -0.92
C LEU A 113 3.22 -4.03 -1.99
N GLY A 114 3.66 -3.17 -2.91
CA GLY A 114 4.63 -3.53 -3.94
C GLY A 114 6.02 -3.83 -3.38
N MET A 115 6.60 -4.93 -3.81
CA MET A 115 7.91 -5.45 -3.39
C MET A 115 8.92 -5.57 -4.54
N ALA A 116 8.57 -5.10 -5.73
CA ALA A 116 9.48 -5.05 -6.88
C ALA A 116 10.46 -3.87 -6.80
N TYR A 117 11.34 -3.77 -7.80
CA TYR A 117 12.37 -2.73 -7.86
C TYR A 117 11.78 -1.31 -7.97
N PRO A 118 12.42 -0.29 -7.40
CA PRO A 118 11.93 1.10 -7.41
C PRO A 118 11.68 1.67 -8.80
N ALA A 119 12.35 1.14 -9.84
CA ALA A 119 12.19 1.59 -11.22
C ALA A 119 10.75 1.43 -11.77
N LEU A 120 9.92 0.57 -11.15
CA LEU A 120 8.51 0.41 -11.51
C LEU A 120 7.57 1.28 -10.67
N ALA A 121 8.08 1.97 -9.65
CA ALA A 121 7.25 2.79 -8.78
C ALA A 121 6.81 4.07 -9.52
N VAL A 122 5.51 4.18 -9.75
CA VAL A 122 4.95 5.39 -10.37
C VAL A 122 5.23 6.59 -9.46
N GLY A 123 5.61 7.70 -10.07
CA GLY A 123 5.94 8.95 -9.36
C GLY A 123 7.37 9.02 -8.82
N GLY A 124 8.18 7.98 -8.99
CA GLY A 124 9.53 7.93 -8.44
C GLY A 124 9.54 7.83 -6.91
N MET A 125 8.44 7.34 -6.34
CA MET A 125 8.26 7.28 -4.89
C MET A 125 9.20 6.27 -4.24
N THR A 126 9.59 6.55 -3.00
CA THR A 126 10.40 5.62 -2.20
C THR A 126 9.56 4.38 -1.87
N THR A 127 9.94 3.22 -2.39
CA THR A 127 9.24 1.94 -2.11
C THR A 127 9.44 1.50 -0.66
N ALA A 128 8.51 0.70 -0.13
CA ALA A 128 8.58 0.20 1.25
C ALA A 128 9.91 -0.50 1.58
N LEU A 129 10.40 -1.38 0.69
CA LEU A 129 11.66 -2.09 0.90
C LEU A 129 12.88 -1.16 0.91
N VAL A 130 12.87 -0.11 0.08
CA VAL A 130 13.94 0.91 0.10
C VAL A 130 13.88 1.70 1.40
N GLY A 131 12.70 2.13 1.84
CA GLY A 131 12.55 2.82 3.12
C GLY A 131 13.04 1.99 4.30
N MET A 132 12.72 0.69 4.33
CA MET A 132 13.24 -0.23 5.35
C MET A 132 14.77 -0.35 5.31
N LEU A 133 15.37 -0.41 4.12
CA LEU A 133 16.81 -0.49 3.95
C LEU A 133 17.53 0.79 4.41
N GLU A 134 17.05 1.95 3.95
CA GLU A 134 17.63 3.27 4.26
C GLU A 134 17.54 3.61 5.75
N GLN A 135 16.50 3.15 6.43
CA GLN A 135 16.27 3.37 7.86
C GLN A 135 16.81 2.22 8.74
N ASN A 136 17.66 1.34 8.20
CA ASN A 136 18.28 0.22 8.90
C ASN A 136 17.28 -0.68 9.65
N GLN A 137 16.10 -0.90 9.07
CA GLN A 137 15.05 -1.75 9.64
C GLN A 137 15.21 -3.23 9.26
N LEU A 138 16.13 -3.55 8.34
CA LEU A 138 16.41 -4.91 7.91
C LEU A 138 17.80 -5.34 8.37
N ALA A 139 17.91 -6.55 8.92
CA ALA A 139 19.20 -7.15 9.25
C ALA A 139 20.03 -7.48 7.99
N GLU A 140 19.33 -7.93 6.93
CA GLU A 140 19.91 -8.21 5.62
C GLU A 140 18.95 -7.68 4.54
N PRO A 141 19.46 -7.24 3.37
CA PRO A 141 18.65 -6.70 2.28
C PRO A 141 17.95 -7.82 1.48
N ILE A 142 17.28 -8.74 2.18
CA ILE A 142 16.66 -9.95 1.65
C ILE A 142 15.28 -10.12 2.30
N PHE A 143 14.29 -10.51 1.51
CA PHE A 143 13.00 -11.02 1.99
C PHE A 143 12.71 -12.37 1.35
N SER A 144 11.82 -13.15 1.95
CA SER A 144 11.39 -14.44 1.41
C SER A 144 9.91 -14.69 1.70
N PHE A 145 9.26 -15.47 0.85
CA PHE A 145 7.90 -15.94 1.06
C PHE A 145 7.89 -17.43 1.32
N TYR A 146 7.08 -17.85 2.30
CA TYR A 146 6.77 -19.24 2.55
C TYR A 146 5.25 -19.41 2.55
N PHE A 147 4.75 -20.27 1.66
CA PHE A 147 3.33 -20.57 1.55
C PHE A 147 3.08 -22.01 2.03
N SER A 148 2.32 -22.14 3.12
CA SER A 148 1.82 -23.44 3.57
C SER A 148 0.81 -23.99 2.57
N ARG A 149 0.82 -25.30 2.36
CA ARG A 149 -0.15 -25.98 1.50
C ARG A 149 -1.43 -26.34 2.23
#